data_AF-A0AAU5HET2-F1
#
_entry.id   AF-A0AAU5HET2-F1
#
_cell.length_a   1.000
_cell.length_b   1.000
_cell.length_c   1.000
_cell.angle_alpha   90.00
_cell.angle_beta   90.00
_cell.angle_gamma   90.00
#
_symmetry.space_group_name_H-M   'P 1'
#
loop_
_entity.id
_entity.type
_entity.pdbx_description
1 polymer ?
#
loop_
_entity_poly.entity_id
_entity_poly.type
_entity_poly.pdbx_seq_one_letter_code
_entity_poly.pdbx_strand_id
1 'polypeptide(L)'
;MRGPLAGAELFNAVMTAAGWACQCQGECGSTHRKGGICRIPDTDRARLLAAPERPLPDREAVTADADALRAWCPNCWHRITTAADHARQDAAAQAQDPLF
;
A
#
# COMPACT_ATOMS: atom_id res chain seq x y z
N MET A 1 -19.39 14.57 -22.82
CA MET A 1 -17.94 14.32 -22.72
C MET A 1 -17.67 13.79 -21.33
N ARG A 2 -17.20 12.54 -21.17
CA ARG A 2 -16.81 12.01 -19.85
C ARG A 2 -15.43 12.62 -19.54
N GLY A 3 -15.30 13.30 -18.40
CA GLY A 3 -14.00 13.85 -17.97
C GLY A 3 -12.98 12.74 -17.67
N PRO A 4 -11.70 13.08 -17.53
CA PRO A 4 -10.69 12.12 -17.09
C PRO A 4 -11.10 11.52 -15.74
N LEU A 5 -10.86 10.22 -15.56
CA LEU A 5 -11.06 9.57 -14.26
C LEU A 5 -10.09 10.21 -13.26
N ALA A 6 -10.64 10.76 -12.17
CA ALA A 6 -9.83 11.36 -11.12
C ALA A 6 -8.79 10.35 -10.60
N GLY A 7 -7.54 10.79 -10.45
CA GLY A 7 -6.42 9.95 -10.01
C GLY A 7 -5.78 9.07 -11.09
N ALA A 8 -6.29 9.04 -12.32
CA ALA A 8 -5.70 8.22 -13.38
C ALA A 8 -4.29 8.70 -13.79
N GLU A 9 -4.05 10.00 -13.85
CA GLU A 9 -2.72 10.55 -14.15
C GLU A 9 -1.72 10.24 -13.05
N LEU A 10 -2.13 10.43 -11.78
CA LEU A 10 -1.34 10.07 -10.60
C LEU A 10 -0.99 8.58 -10.59
N PHE A 11 -1.98 7.72 -10.84
CA PHE A 11 -1.76 6.28 -10.94
C PHE A 11 -0.75 5.93 -12.04
N ASN A 12 -0.90 6.48 -13.25
CA ASN A 12 0.02 6.22 -14.35
C ASN A 12 1.44 6.72 -14.07
N ALA A 13 1.59 7.85 -13.39
CA ALA A 13 2.89 8.37 -12.98
C ALA A 13 3.60 7.40 -12.03
N VAL A 14 2.89 6.93 -10.98
CA VAL A 14 3.42 5.96 -10.02
C VAL A 14 3.77 4.63 -10.70
N MET A 15 2.90 4.09 -11.55
CA MET A 15 3.14 2.82 -12.23
C MET A 15 4.31 2.90 -13.21
N THR A 16 4.42 4.00 -13.97
CA THR A 16 5.54 4.24 -14.88
C THR A 16 6.86 4.33 -14.12
N ALA A 17 6.91 5.09 -13.02
CA ALA A 17 8.10 5.20 -12.18
C ALA A 17 8.51 3.86 -11.55
N ALA A 18 7.52 3.00 -11.24
CA ALA A 18 7.73 1.66 -10.72
C ALA A 18 8.10 0.61 -11.80
N GLY A 19 8.09 0.98 -13.09
CA GLY A 19 8.28 0.03 -14.18
C GLY A 19 7.20 -1.07 -14.20
N TRP A 20 5.98 -0.74 -13.77
CA TRP A 20 4.85 -1.66 -13.68
C TRP A 20 5.14 -2.94 -12.87
N ALA A 21 5.95 -2.81 -11.83
CA ALA A 21 6.24 -3.89 -10.88
C ALA A 21 6.01 -3.43 -9.44
N CYS A 22 5.62 -4.38 -8.58
CA CYS A 22 5.55 -4.14 -7.14
C CYS A 22 6.90 -3.61 -6.61
N GLN A 23 6.84 -2.65 -5.70
CA GLN A 23 7.99 -1.99 -5.07
C GLN A 23 8.16 -2.32 -3.58
N CYS A 24 7.41 -3.29 -3.07
CA CYS A 24 7.57 -3.80 -1.70
C CYS A 24 9.03 -4.26 -1.47
N GLN A 25 9.66 -3.70 -0.45
CA GLN A 25 11.02 -4.03 -0.01
C GLN A 25 11.06 -4.98 1.20
N GLY A 26 9.89 -5.40 1.68
CA GLY A 26 9.74 -6.34 2.81
C GLY A 26 8.70 -5.93 3.83
N GLU A 27 8.07 -4.77 3.63
CA GLU A 27 7.07 -4.18 4.54
C GLU A 27 5.86 -5.11 4.74
N CYS A 28 5.56 -5.97 3.76
CA CYS A 28 4.47 -6.94 3.85
C CYS A 28 4.74 -8.12 4.82
N GLY A 29 5.97 -8.24 5.34
CA GLY A 29 6.37 -9.31 6.26
C GLY A 29 6.35 -10.73 5.66
N SER A 30 6.25 -10.87 4.34
CA SER A 30 6.34 -12.17 3.65
C SER A 30 7.79 -12.52 3.32
N THR A 31 8.12 -13.81 3.37
CA THR A 31 9.40 -14.33 2.88
C THR A 31 9.39 -14.44 1.35
N HIS A 32 9.42 -13.30 0.65
CA HIS A 32 9.58 -13.27 -0.80
C HIS A 32 10.94 -13.85 -1.22
N ARG A 33 11.00 -14.36 -2.45
CA ARG A 33 12.16 -15.04 -3.04
C ARG A 33 13.26 -14.05 -3.44
N LYS A 34 13.84 -13.34 -2.45
CA LYS A 34 15.04 -12.46 -2.46
C LYS A 34 14.99 -11.50 -1.26
N GLY A 35 15.04 -12.05 -0.04
CA GLY A 35 15.17 -11.23 1.18
C GLY A 35 13.99 -10.28 1.46
N GLY A 36 12.76 -10.67 1.11
CA GLY A 36 11.56 -9.88 1.40
C GLY A 36 11.12 -8.92 0.29
N ILE A 37 11.92 -8.71 -0.76
CA ILE A 37 11.55 -7.81 -1.87
C ILE A 37 10.59 -8.50 -2.84
N CYS A 38 9.46 -7.84 -3.15
CA CYS A 38 8.51 -8.27 -4.17
C CYS A 38 8.72 -7.47 -5.46
N ARG A 39 8.73 -8.14 -6.62
CA ARG A 39 8.77 -7.52 -7.96
C ARG A 39 7.77 -8.14 -8.93
N ILE A 40 6.61 -8.57 -8.40
CA ILE A 40 5.54 -9.11 -9.26
C ILE A 40 5.10 -8.01 -10.23
N PRO A 41 5.06 -8.29 -11.55
CA PRO A 41 4.59 -7.33 -12.54
C PRO A 41 3.08 -7.16 -12.48
N ASP A 42 2.58 -6.02 -12.99
CA ASP A 42 1.16 -5.83 -13.27
C ASP A 42 0.67 -6.89 -14.27
N THR A 43 -0.39 -7.60 -13.89
CA THR A 43 -1.05 -8.60 -14.75
C THR A 43 -2.54 -8.58 -14.46
N ASP A 44 -3.34 -9.22 -15.32
CA ASP A 44 -4.79 -9.36 -15.09
C ASP A 44 -5.12 -10.14 -13.80
N ARG A 45 -4.18 -10.93 -13.27
CA ARG A 45 -4.35 -11.67 -12.00
C ARG A 45 -3.80 -10.93 -10.78
N ALA A 46 -3.02 -9.87 -10.98
CA ALA A 46 -2.35 -9.11 -9.93
C ALA A 46 -2.21 -7.64 -10.34
N ARG A 47 -3.35 -6.97 -10.48
CA ARG A 47 -3.39 -5.53 -10.78
C ARG A 47 -2.75 -4.74 -9.65
N LEU A 48 -1.78 -3.89 -10.00
CA LEU A 48 -1.07 -3.07 -9.05
C LEU A 48 -1.94 -1.91 -8.56
N LEU A 49 -1.63 -1.46 -7.34
CA LEU A 49 -2.28 -0.37 -6.64
C LEU A 49 -1.24 0.73 -6.41
N ALA A 50 -1.61 1.99 -6.60
CA ALA A 50 -0.82 3.12 -6.13
C ALA A 50 -1.27 3.43 -4.70
N ALA A 51 -0.40 3.22 -3.72
CA ALA A 51 -0.71 3.46 -2.32
C ALA A 51 0.52 3.94 -1.55
N PRO A 52 0.37 4.63 -0.41
CA PRO A 52 1.50 5.11 0.36
C PRO A 52 2.36 3.96 0.90
N GLU A 53 3.56 4.28 1.42
CA GLU A 53 4.46 3.27 1.98
C GLU A 53 3.88 2.51 3.19
N ARG A 54 2.96 3.16 3.91
CA ARG A 54 2.21 2.59 5.03
C ARG A 54 0.75 3.00 4.95
N PRO A 55 -0.20 2.28 5.57
CA PRO A 55 -1.60 2.66 5.59
C PRO A 55 -1.77 3.97 6.35
N LEU A 56 -2.30 4.99 5.68
CA LEU A 56 -2.59 6.31 6.26
C LEU A 56 -4.11 6.45 6.47
N PRO A 57 -4.55 7.38 7.34
CA PRO A 57 -5.96 7.77 7.38
C PRO A 57 -6.45 8.26 6.01
N ASP A 58 -7.72 8.00 5.69
CA ASP A 58 -8.29 8.28 4.36
C ASP A 58 -8.02 9.70 3.83
N ARG A 59 -8.14 10.71 4.71
CA ARG A 59 -7.88 12.10 4.32
C ARG A 59 -6.43 12.33 3.88
N GLU A 60 -5.48 11.75 4.59
CA GLU A 60 -4.05 11.86 4.25
C GLU A 60 -3.71 11.06 3.00
N ALA A 61 -4.32 9.86 2.85
CA ALA A 61 -4.12 9.01 1.69
C ALA A 61 -4.61 9.68 0.38
N VAL A 62 -5.75 10.39 0.43
CA VAL A 62 -6.32 11.07 -0.75
C VAL A 62 -5.49 12.29 -1.18
N THR A 63 -4.75 12.91 -0.26
CA THR A 63 -3.89 14.07 -0.55
C THR A 63 -2.44 13.69 -0.83
N ALA A 64 -2.11 12.40 -0.91
CA ALA A 64 -0.74 11.96 -1.13
C ALA A 64 -0.28 12.26 -2.57
N ASP A 65 0.85 12.95 -2.69
CA ASP A 65 1.52 13.19 -3.97
C ASP A 65 2.22 11.93 -4.49
N ALA A 66 2.56 11.93 -5.78
CA ALA A 66 3.17 10.78 -6.46
C ALA A 66 4.43 10.25 -5.74
N ASP A 67 5.25 11.14 -5.18
CA ASP A 67 6.50 10.79 -4.49
C ASP A 67 6.26 10.07 -3.15
N ALA A 68 5.06 10.21 -2.57
CA ALA A 68 4.65 9.51 -1.36
C ALA A 68 4.00 8.16 -1.66
N LEU A 69 3.75 7.84 -2.93
CA LEU A 69 3.09 6.62 -3.37
C LEU A 69 4.09 5.61 -3.93
N ARG A 70 3.74 4.34 -3.79
CA ARG A 70 4.46 3.20 -4.35
C ARG A 70 3.50 2.29 -5.11
N ALA A 71 4.04 1.51 -6.04
CA ALA A 71 3.29 0.45 -6.68
C ALA A 71 3.27 -0.81 -5.81
N TRP A 72 2.07 -1.30 -5.49
CA TRP A 72 1.86 -2.47 -4.65
C TRP A 72 1.10 -3.56 -5.38
N CYS A 73 1.50 -4.83 -5.22
CA CYS A 73 0.61 -5.93 -5.58
C CYS A 73 -0.46 -6.13 -4.48
N PRO A 74 -1.64 -6.68 -4.83
CA PRO A 74 -2.75 -6.79 -3.89
C PRO A 74 -2.41 -7.54 -2.60
N ASN A 75 -1.63 -8.62 -2.70
CA ASN A 75 -1.21 -9.41 -1.55
C ASN A 75 -0.27 -8.62 -0.60
N CYS A 76 0.65 -7.82 -1.14
CA CYS A 76 1.54 -7.03 -0.30
C CYS A 76 0.77 -5.92 0.42
N TRP A 77 -0.08 -5.19 -0.31
CA TRP A 77 -0.89 -4.13 0.27
C TRP A 77 -1.82 -4.68 1.36
N HIS A 78 -2.54 -5.76 1.08
CA HIS A 78 -3.43 -6.40 2.04
C HIS A 78 -2.71 -6.78 3.34
N ARG A 79 -1.51 -7.35 3.27
CA ARG A 79 -0.75 -7.72 4.47
C ARG A 79 -0.35 -6.51 5.30
N ILE A 80 0.05 -5.43 4.64
CA ILE A 80 0.45 -4.18 5.31
C ILE A 80 -0.75 -3.51 5.98
N THR A 81 -1.90 -3.45 5.29
CA THR A 81 -3.13 -2.89 5.87
C THR A 81 -3.60 -3.72 7.06
N THR A 82 -3.63 -5.04 6.94
CA THR A 82 -4.02 -5.94 8.02
C THR A 82 -3.08 -5.84 9.22
N ALA A 83 -1.76 -5.76 9.00
CA ALA A 83 -0.80 -5.56 10.08
C ALA A 83 -1.01 -4.22 10.80
N ALA A 84 -1.28 -3.15 10.06
CA ALA A 84 -1.59 -1.84 10.65
C ALA A 84 -2.91 -1.85 11.42
N ASP A 85 -3.93 -2.55 10.93
CA ASP A 85 -5.21 -2.73 11.63
C ASP A 85 -5.03 -3.43 12.97
N HIS A 86 -4.29 -4.54 12.99
CA HIS A 86 -3.97 -5.26 14.23
C HIS A 86 -3.19 -4.37 15.22
N ALA A 87 -2.16 -3.67 14.76
CA ALA A 87 -1.39 -2.76 15.61
C ALA A 87 -2.28 -1.66 16.23
N ARG A 88 -3.25 -1.12 15.48
CA ARG A 88 -4.23 -0.15 16.00
C ARG A 88 -5.16 -0.76 17.04
N GLN A 89 -5.64 -1.98 16.80
CA GLN A 89 -6.50 -2.71 17.74
C GLN A 89 -5.77 -3.02 19.05
N ASP A 90 -4.52 -3.49 18.96
CA ASP A 90 -3.68 -3.79 20.12
C ASP A 90 -3.38 -2.53 20.94
N ALA A 91 -3.09 -1.41 20.28
CA ALA A 91 -2.88 -0.12 20.94
C ALA A 91 -4.16 0.39 21.63
N ALA A 92 -5.32 0.22 21.00
CA ALA A 92 -6.61 0.59 21.60
C ALA A 92 -6.94 -0.27 22.82
N ALA A 93 -6.69 -1.59 22.76
CA ALA A 93 -6.89 -2.50 23.87
C ALA A 93 -5.97 -2.16 25.06
N GLN A 94 -4.70 -1.83 24.81
CA GLN A 94 -3.76 -1.40 25.85
C GLN A 94 -4.16 -0.05 26.48
N ALA A 95 -4.66 0.90 25.69
CA ALA A 95 -5.15 2.18 26.21
C ALA A 95 -6.43 2.04 27.04
N GLN A 96 -7.18 0.95 26.84
CA GLN A 96 -8.40 0.59 27.59
C GLN A 96 -8.13 -0.23 28.85
N ASP A 97 -6.88 -0.57 29.16
CA ASP A 97 -6.47 -1.26 30.39
C ASP A 97 -5.86 -0.32 31.47
N PRO A 98 -6.60 0.68 32.03
CA PRO A 98 -6.15 1.40 33.21
C PRO A 98 -6.88 0.99 34.51
N LEU A 99 -7.44 -0.23 34.61
CA LEU A 99 -8.20 -0.64 35.81
C LEU A 99 -7.81 -2.02 36.35
N PHE A 100 -6.54 -2.16 36.75
CA PHE A 100 -6.11 -2.90 37.93
C PHE A 100 -4.92 -2.22 38.60
#